data_AF-A0A1S9A9E3-F1
#
_entry.id   AF-A0A1S9A9E3-F1
#
_cell.length_a   1.000
_cell.length_b   1.000
_cell.length_c   1.000
_cell.angle_alpha   90.00
_cell.angle_beta   90.00
_cell.angle_gamma   90.00
#
_symmetry.space_group_name_H-M   'P 1'
#
loop_
_entity.id
_entity.type
_entity.pdbx_description
1 polymer ?
#
loop_
_entity_poly.entity_id
_entity_poly.type
_entity_poly.pdbx_seq_one_letter_code
_entity_poly.pdbx_strand_id
1 'polypeptide(L)'
;MSIRIKLFAATIALAAASLPAQAGTVSFSTSGTIASGIDELGLFGASGAQLAGEAFSLTISIDTEGLVPNPSTWDWVGSINEAIQDPARPTLVTGSVRVGEGSYAWTVDDALLARLTLAAAGPSYPRPDIASANGYGIAADGLRVSATSEVHTSVKGNLGVVHDTRFEQERSFPTDQNLVMSSSLFHASLAPGEGANTGTGVLITSFTSGGTLDAATWRHTVSPVPEPGQSGMLLAGAGLLGWRLRRRAAPAPG
;
A
#
# COMPACT_ATOMS: atom_id res chain seq x y z
N MET A 1 13.62 -57.28 32.08
CA MET A 1 12.93 -57.21 30.78
C MET A 1 11.86 -56.13 30.86
N SER A 2 12.15 -54.89 30.44
CA SER A 2 11.17 -53.87 30.02
C SER A 2 11.91 -52.60 29.59
N ILE A 3 12.21 -52.49 28.29
CA ILE A 3 12.64 -51.24 27.65
C ILE A 3 11.74 -51.09 26.42
N ARG A 4 10.55 -50.53 26.60
CA ARG A 4 9.74 -49.97 25.51
C ARG A 4 8.96 -48.78 26.09
N ILE A 5 8.74 -47.75 25.26
CA ILE A 5 8.08 -46.47 25.57
C ILE A 5 9.07 -45.36 26.01
N LYS A 6 9.96 -44.93 25.10
CA LYS A 6 10.52 -43.57 25.07
C LYS A 6 10.82 -43.13 23.63
N LEU A 7 9.83 -43.14 22.74
CA LEU A 7 10.02 -42.60 21.38
C LEU A 7 8.69 -42.19 20.72
N PHE A 8 7.95 -41.25 21.33
CA PHE A 8 6.76 -40.67 20.69
C PHE A 8 6.53 -39.17 20.98
N ALA A 9 7.52 -38.46 21.52
CA ALA A 9 7.38 -37.04 21.90
C ALA A 9 8.18 -36.05 21.02
N ALA A 10 8.95 -36.51 20.03
CA ALA A 10 9.86 -35.65 19.27
C ALA A 10 9.31 -35.13 17.93
N THR A 11 8.13 -35.57 17.48
CA THR A 11 7.60 -35.20 16.14
C THR A 11 6.54 -34.09 16.16
N ILE A 12 6.06 -33.66 17.33
CA ILE A 12 5.03 -32.60 17.44
C ILE A 12 5.67 -31.23 17.76
N ALA A 13 6.92 -31.19 18.20
CA ALA A 13 7.61 -29.95 18.56
C ALA A 13 8.24 -29.18 17.38
N LEU A 14 8.16 -29.69 16.14
CA LEU A 14 8.73 -29.04 14.95
C LEU A 14 7.68 -28.39 14.02
N ALA A 15 6.44 -28.26 14.49
CA ALA A 15 5.37 -27.53 13.79
C ALA A 15 5.07 -26.15 14.40
N ALA A 16 5.82 -25.77 15.45
CA ALA A 16 5.69 -24.46 16.08
C ALA A 16 6.84 -23.56 15.63
N ALA A 17 6.49 -22.42 15.03
CA ALA A 17 7.32 -21.24 14.75
C ALA A 17 7.85 -21.00 13.33
N SER A 18 7.09 -21.36 12.29
CA SER A 18 7.05 -20.51 11.08
C SER A 18 5.81 -19.63 11.17
N LEU A 19 5.96 -18.43 11.74
CA LEU A 19 4.92 -17.41 11.59
C LEU A 19 4.82 -17.13 10.09
N PRO A 20 3.62 -17.17 9.47
CA PRO A 20 3.48 -16.89 8.05
C PRO A 20 4.09 -15.51 7.77
N ALA A 21 4.89 -15.40 6.72
CA ALA A 21 5.22 -14.12 6.13
C ALA A 21 3.89 -13.34 5.91
N GLN A 22 3.78 -12.18 6.54
CA GLN A 22 2.62 -11.30 6.43
C GLN A 22 3.01 -10.15 5.53
N ALA A 23 2.36 -10.02 4.38
CA ALA A 23 2.47 -8.84 3.54
C ALA A 23 1.40 -7.85 4.03
N GLY A 24 1.87 -6.76 4.62
CA GLY A 24 1.00 -5.65 5.02
C GLY A 24 0.86 -4.69 3.85
N THR A 25 -0.36 -4.32 3.50
CA THR A 25 -0.65 -3.28 2.51
C THR A 25 -1.40 -2.15 3.16
N VAL A 26 -0.97 -0.92 2.88
CA VAL A 26 -1.68 0.28 3.28
C VAL A 26 -2.32 0.91 2.06
N SER A 27 -3.62 1.13 2.10
CA SER A 27 -4.41 1.79 1.07
C SER A 27 -4.93 3.13 1.58
N PHE A 28 -4.75 4.18 0.77
CA PHE A 28 -5.34 5.49 1.00
C PHE A 28 -6.23 5.85 -0.18
N SER A 29 -7.52 6.03 0.10
CA SER A 29 -8.56 6.35 -0.86
C SER A 29 -9.08 7.76 -0.61
N THR A 30 -9.29 8.51 -1.69
CA THR A 30 -9.76 9.90 -1.68
C THR A 30 -10.74 10.11 -2.82
N SER A 31 -11.75 10.95 -2.64
CA SER A 31 -12.66 11.38 -3.70
C SER A 31 -12.96 12.86 -3.60
N GLY A 32 -13.34 13.47 -4.72
CA GLY A 32 -13.65 14.89 -4.76
C GLY A 32 -14.00 15.37 -6.16
N THR A 33 -13.85 16.68 -6.37
CA THR A 33 -13.97 17.33 -7.68
C THR A 33 -12.61 17.83 -8.14
N ILE A 34 -12.31 17.66 -9.43
CA ILE A 34 -11.07 18.14 -10.04
C ILE A 34 -11.12 19.67 -10.19
N ALA A 35 -10.11 20.39 -9.70
CA ALA A 35 -9.97 21.83 -9.93
C ALA A 35 -9.40 22.14 -11.31
N SER A 36 -8.35 21.42 -11.69
CA SER A 36 -7.68 21.56 -12.97
C SER A 36 -7.09 20.23 -13.41
N GLY A 37 -7.11 19.97 -14.71
CA GLY A 37 -6.56 18.75 -15.28
C GLY A 37 -6.86 18.61 -16.75
N ILE A 38 -6.05 17.79 -17.43
CA ILE A 38 -6.17 17.46 -18.84
C ILE A 38 -5.90 15.96 -19.04
N ASP A 39 -6.60 15.34 -19.97
CA ASP A 39 -6.42 13.93 -20.35
C ASP A 39 -5.85 13.79 -21.76
N GLU A 40 -4.57 14.12 -21.98
CA GLU A 40 -3.97 14.00 -23.31
C GLU A 40 -3.68 12.56 -23.72
N LEU A 41 -3.66 11.61 -22.78
CA LEU A 41 -3.49 10.19 -23.08
C LEU A 41 -4.83 9.48 -23.37
N GLY A 42 -5.97 10.12 -23.10
CA GLY A 42 -7.29 9.51 -23.26
C GLY A 42 -7.56 8.38 -22.25
N LEU A 43 -7.03 8.48 -21.04
CA LEU A 43 -7.22 7.48 -19.98
C LEU A 43 -8.64 7.51 -19.40
N PHE A 44 -9.31 8.67 -19.45
CA PHE A 44 -10.61 8.90 -18.82
C PHE A 44 -11.71 9.26 -19.83
N GLY A 45 -11.34 9.55 -21.07
CA GLY A 45 -12.29 9.85 -22.13
C GLY A 45 -11.59 10.16 -23.45
N ALA A 46 -12.03 11.21 -24.14
CA ALA A 46 -11.38 11.66 -25.35
C ALA A 46 -10.02 12.32 -25.04
N SER A 47 -8.99 11.97 -25.81
CA SER A 47 -7.68 12.63 -25.76
C SER A 47 -7.83 14.15 -25.87
N GLY A 48 -7.20 14.88 -24.94
CA GLY A 48 -7.23 16.33 -24.83
C GLY A 48 -8.42 16.89 -24.05
N ALA A 49 -9.27 16.04 -23.47
CA ALA A 49 -10.39 16.48 -22.65
C ALA A 49 -9.92 17.27 -21.41
N GLN A 50 -10.64 18.35 -21.10
CA GLN A 50 -10.48 19.07 -19.84
C GLN A 50 -11.19 18.29 -18.73
N LEU A 51 -10.52 18.12 -17.59
CA LEU A 51 -11.04 17.35 -16.46
C LEU A 51 -11.61 18.22 -15.34
N ALA A 52 -11.44 19.55 -15.42
CA ALA A 52 -11.93 20.48 -14.40
C ALA A 52 -13.45 20.35 -14.22
N GLY A 53 -13.89 20.21 -12.98
CA GLY A 53 -15.30 20.02 -12.62
C GLY A 53 -15.78 18.57 -12.61
N GLU A 54 -14.99 17.63 -13.13
CA GLU A 54 -15.34 16.21 -13.07
C GLU A 54 -15.15 15.65 -11.65
N ALA A 55 -16.03 14.72 -11.28
CA ALA A 55 -15.87 13.95 -10.05
C ALA A 55 -14.76 12.91 -10.22
N PHE A 56 -13.97 12.70 -9.16
CA PHE A 56 -12.92 11.69 -9.15
C PHE A 56 -12.93 10.83 -7.90
N SER A 57 -12.37 9.63 -8.03
CA SER A 57 -11.88 8.83 -6.91
C SER A 57 -10.47 8.32 -7.21
N LEU A 58 -9.60 8.33 -6.21
CA LEU A 58 -8.20 7.93 -6.28
C LEU A 58 -7.89 7.01 -5.10
N THR A 59 -7.34 5.83 -5.38
CA THR A 59 -6.83 4.90 -4.38
C THR A 59 -5.36 4.62 -4.67
N ILE A 60 -4.51 4.76 -3.65
CA ILE A 60 -3.09 4.42 -3.67
C ILE A 60 -2.88 3.33 -2.63
N SER A 61 -2.27 2.21 -3.00
CA SER A 61 -1.91 1.12 -2.09
C SER A 61 -0.42 0.83 -2.16
N ILE A 62 0.21 0.73 -0.99
CA ILE A 62 1.66 0.54 -0.84
C ILE A 62 1.91 -0.69 0.01
N ASP A 63 2.74 -1.60 -0.50
CA ASP A 63 3.27 -2.71 0.27
C ASP A 63 4.25 -2.19 1.33
N THR A 64 4.02 -2.58 2.58
CA THR A 64 4.80 -2.14 3.73
C THR A 64 6.12 -2.89 3.88
N GLU A 65 6.33 -4.02 3.20
CA GLU A 65 7.57 -4.81 3.31
C GLU A 65 8.80 -4.04 2.78
N GLY A 66 8.60 -3.27 1.72
CA GLY A 66 9.63 -2.43 1.11
C GLY A 66 9.87 -1.10 1.82
N LEU A 67 9.09 -0.78 2.86
CA LEU A 67 9.21 0.48 3.58
C LEU A 67 10.11 0.37 4.82
N VAL A 68 10.87 1.42 5.08
CA VAL A 68 11.61 1.62 6.31
C VAL A 68 11.08 2.85 7.06
N PRO A 69 11.01 2.79 8.40
CA PRO A 69 10.70 3.98 9.19
C PRO A 69 11.72 5.08 8.86
N ASN A 70 11.21 6.22 8.45
CA ASN A 70 11.99 7.43 8.25
C ASN A 70 11.53 8.44 9.31
N PRO A 71 12.26 8.58 10.44
CA PRO A 71 11.95 9.64 11.37
C PRO A 71 12.09 10.96 10.64
N SER A 72 10.96 11.60 10.37
CA SER A 72 10.90 12.80 9.56
C SER A 72 11.87 13.85 10.11
N THR A 73 12.77 14.38 9.27
CA THR A 73 13.70 15.47 9.64
C THR A 73 13.00 16.82 9.74
N TRP A 74 11.67 16.84 9.78
CA TRP A 74 10.92 18.01 10.16
C TRP A 74 11.20 18.19 11.66
N ASP A 75 12.29 18.90 12.00
CA ASP A 75 12.95 19.20 13.30
C ASP A 75 12.05 19.44 14.56
N TRP A 76 11.01 18.65 14.76
CA TRP A 76 9.94 18.94 15.70
C TRP A 76 9.67 17.69 16.53
N VAL A 77 9.93 17.82 17.82
CA VAL A 77 9.87 16.76 18.84
C VAL A 77 8.46 16.15 18.89
N GLY A 78 8.26 15.05 18.16
CA GLY A 78 7.02 14.27 18.13
C GLY A 78 6.99 13.33 16.92
N SER A 79 6.81 12.05 17.16
CA SER A 79 6.93 10.94 16.20
C SER A 79 5.99 11.08 14.99
N ILE A 80 6.45 11.74 13.93
CA ILE A 80 5.89 11.53 12.59
C ILE A 80 6.29 10.12 12.18
N ASN A 81 5.31 9.22 12.14
CA ASN A 81 5.48 7.91 11.55
C ASN A 81 5.38 8.06 10.03
N GLU A 82 6.52 8.42 9.46
CA GLU A 82 6.74 8.36 8.04
C GLU A 82 7.47 7.05 7.72
N ALA A 83 7.02 6.38 6.67
CA ALA A 83 7.68 5.22 6.12
C ALA A 83 7.94 5.51 4.65
N ILE A 84 9.21 5.42 4.26
CA ILE A 84 9.63 5.61 2.86
C ILE A 84 10.17 4.31 2.33
N GLN A 85 10.18 4.16 1.01
CA GLN A 85 10.87 3.08 0.33
C GLN A 85 12.32 2.95 0.81
N ASP A 86 12.71 1.72 1.14
CA ASP A 86 14.11 1.31 1.24
C ASP A 86 14.68 1.12 -0.17
N PRO A 87 15.68 1.90 -0.62
CA PRO A 87 16.25 1.73 -1.96
C PRO A 87 16.86 0.34 -2.22
N ALA A 88 17.11 -0.44 -1.16
CA ALA A 88 17.60 -1.81 -1.27
C ALA A 88 16.48 -2.86 -1.41
N ARG A 89 15.20 -2.47 -1.33
CA ARG A 89 14.06 -3.38 -1.40
C ARG A 89 13.03 -2.89 -2.42
N PRO A 90 12.59 -3.78 -3.34
CA PRO A 90 11.46 -3.46 -4.20
C PRO A 90 10.26 -3.11 -3.34
N THR A 91 9.58 -2.02 -3.68
CA THR A 91 8.31 -1.65 -3.04
C THR A 91 7.21 -1.66 -4.08
N LEU A 92 6.24 -2.56 -3.89
CA LEU A 92 5.06 -2.62 -4.71
C LEU A 92 4.12 -1.46 -4.38
N VAL A 93 3.79 -0.67 -5.41
CA VAL A 93 2.76 0.36 -5.34
C VAL A 93 1.71 0.06 -6.40
N THR A 94 0.45 -0.02 -5.98
CA THR A 94 -0.69 -0.11 -6.88
C THR A 94 -1.59 1.09 -6.71
N GLY A 95 -2.37 1.41 -7.73
CA GLY A 95 -3.40 2.41 -7.57
C GLY A 95 -4.46 2.33 -8.65
N SER A 96 -5.54 3.03 -8.39
CA SER A 96 -6.62 3.21 -9.33
C SER A 96 -7.19 4.61 -9.21
N VAL A 97 -7.60 5.15 -10.33
CA VAL A 97 -8.21 6.45 -10.41
C VAL A 97 -9.39 6.39 -11.37
N ARG A 98 -10.51 6.97 -10.95
CA ARG A 98 -11.72 7.12 -11.75
C ARG A 98 -11.99 8.60 -11.91
N VAL A 99 -12.31 9.03 -13.12
CA VAL A 99 -12.75 10.40 -13.43
C VAL A 99 -13.98 10.29 -14.32
N GLY A 100 -15.12 10.78 -13.84
CA GLY A 100 -16.41 10.57 -14.51
C GLY A 100 -16.70 9.08 -14.76
N GLU A 101 -16.85 8.70 -16.03
CA GLU A 101 -17.07 7.31 -16.45
C GLU A 101 -15.78 6.51 -16.68
N GLY A 102 -14.67 7.19 -16.95
CA GLY A 102 -13.38 6.59 -17.26
C GLY A 102 -12.58 6.18 -16.02
N SER A 103 -11.67 5.23 -16.20
CA SER A 103 -10.82 4.75 -15.10
C SER A 103 -9.48 4.25 -15.60
N TYR A 104 -8.45 4.47 -14.80
CA TYR A 104 -7.11 3.97 -15.02
C TYR A 104 -6.61 3.27 -13.75
N ALA A 105 -5.97 2.12 -13.91
CA ALA A 105 -5.35 1.38 -12.82
C ALA A 105 -3.90 1.07 -13.19
N TRP A 106 -3.02 1.12 -12.21
CA TRP A 106 -1.60 0.90 -12.40
C TRP A 106 -1.01 0.03 -11.30
N THR A 107 0.09 -0.63 -11.66
CA THR A 107 0.94 -1.42 -10.77
C THR A 107 2.39 -1.07 -11.07
N VAL A 108 3.14 -0.72 -10.03
CA VAL A 108 4.57 -0.42 -10.05
C VAL A 108 5.25 -1.40 -9.10
N ASP A 109 5.95 -2.39 -9.67
CA ASP A 109 6.56 -3.49 -8.88
C ASP A 109 7.84 -3.07 -8.14
N ASP A 110 8.51 -2.03 -8.63
CA ASP A 110 9.69 -1.43 -8.02
C ASP A 110 9.56 0.09 -8.09
N ALA A 111 8.84 0.65 -7.12
CA ALA A 111 8.63 2.09 -7.06
C ALA A 111 9.97 2.82 -7.02
N LEU A 112 10.03 3.98 -7.66
CA LEU A 112 11.15 4.91 -7.53
C LEU A 112 11.00 5.79 -6.28
N LEU A 113 9.76 5.95 -5.83
CA LEU A 113 9.40 6.53 -4.54
C LEU A 113 8.09 5.88 -4.07
N ALA A 114 8.09 5.43 -2.82
CA ALA A 114 6.88 5.11 -2.09
C ALA A 114 6.97 5.78 -0.71
N ARG A 115 5.91 6.46 -0.30
CA ARG A 115 5.86 7.16 0.98
C ARG A 115 4.47 7.05 1.61
N LEU A 116 4.45 6.68 2.88
CA LEU A 116 3.29 6.75 3.75
C LEU A 116 3.60 7.69 4.89
N THR A 117 2.68 8.61 5.16
CA THR A 117 2.73 9.46 6.36
C THR A 117 1.42 9.30 7.10
N LEU A 118 1.48 8.90 8.38
CA LEU A 118 0.36 9.00 9.27
C LEU A 118 0.85 9.58 10.60
N ALA A 119 0.58 10.85 10.81
CA ALA A 119 1.13 11.62 11.92
C ALA A 119 0.03 12.35 12.68
N ALA A 120 0.07 12.21 14.00
CA ALA A 120 -0.69 13.07 14.91
C ALA A 120 0.21 14.19 15.43
N ALA A 121 -0.27 15.42 15.44
CA ALA A 121 0.45 16.52 16.07
C ALA A 121 0.41 16.33 17.59
N GLY A 122 1.57 16.12 18.22
CA GLY A 122 1.67 15.96 19.68
C GLY A 122 1.08 17.15 20.45
N PRO A 123 0.62 16.97 21.71
CA PRO A 123 -0.18 17.91 22.52
C PRO A 123 0.38 19.34 22.67
N SER A 124 1.67 19.55 22.40
CA SER A 124 2.33 20.86 22.51
C SER A 124 2.43 21.67 21.22
N TYR A 125 2.13 21.11 20.04
CA TYR A 125 2.32 21.80 18.75
C TYR A 125 1.02 22.25 18.06
N PRO A 126 1.00 23.40 17.36
CA PRO A 126 -0.19 23.98 16.72
C PRO A 126 -0.50 23.41 15.32
N ARG A 127 0.14 22.31 14.91
CA ARG A 127 0.00 21.78 13.54
C ARG A 127 -1.18 20.80 13.41
N PRO A 128 -1.76 20.71 12.20
CA PRO A 128 -2.78 19.72 11.88
C PRO A 128 -2.20 18.30 11.91
N ASP A 129 -3.05 17.30 12.16
CA ASP A 129 -2.67 15.89 11.94
C ASP A 129 -2.63 15.63 10.42
N ILE A 130 -1.73 14.74 9.96
CA ILE A 130 -1.49 14.49 8.53
C ILE A 130 -1.66 13.01 8.20
N ALA A 131 -2.40 12.72 7.14
CA ALA A 131 -2.43 11.41 6.48
C ALA A 131 -2.09 11.60 4.99
N SER A 132 -1.05 10.91 4.49
CA SER A 132 -0.70 10.95 3.08
C SER A 132 -0.11 9.65 2.54
N ALA A 133 -0.39 9.39 1.27
CA ALA A 133 0.21 8.31 0.50
C ALA A 133 0.71 8.87 -0.82
N ASN A 134 1.94 8.49 -1.18
CA ASN A 134 2.58 8.88 -2.43
C ASN A 134 3.25 7.66 -3.06
N GLY A 135 3.07 7.52 -4.37
CA GLY A 135 3.72 6.51 -5.17
C GLY A 135 4.16 7.06 -6.51
N TYR A 136 5.37 6.67 -6.93
CA TYR A 136 5.93 7.02 -8.22
C TYR A 136 6.72 5.85 -8.82
N GLY A 137 6.55 5.61 -10.11
CA GLY A 137 7.39 4.70 -10.87
C GLY A 137 6.89 4.44 -12.28
N ILE A 138 7.34 3.34 -12.87
CA ILE A 138 6.93 2.89 -14.20
C ILE A 138 5.92 1.77 -14.04
N ALA A 139 4.71 1.98 -14.55
CA ALA A 139 3.64 1.01 -14.52
C ALA A 139 3.89 -0.13 -15.52
N ALA A 140 3.19 -1.25 -15.33
CA ALA A 140 3.31 -2.43 -16.20
C ALA A 140 2.96 -2.17 -17.69
N ASP A 141 2.17 -1.14 -17.97
CA ASP A 141 1.82 -0.68 -19.33
C ASP A 141 2.88 0.27 -19.94
N GLY A 142 3.96 0.54 -19.20
CA GLY A 142 5.06 1.41 -19.62
C GLY A 142 4.85 2.90 -19.29
N LEU A 143 3.70 3.30 -18.75
CA LEU A 143 3.46 4.68 -18.35
C LEU A 143 4.26 5.04 -17.09
N ARG A 144 4.79 6.26 -17.05
CA ARG A 144 5.29 6.82 -15.80
C ARG A 144 4.13 7.38 -15.01
N VAL A 145 3.92 6.87 -13.81
CA VAL A 145 2.80 7.28 -12.96
C VAL A 145 3.35 7.90 -11.68
N SER A 146 2.80 9.05 -11.31
CA SER A 146 2.97 9.70 -10.00
C SER A 146 1.58 9.98 -9.44
N ALA A 147 1.31 9.51 -8.22
CA ALA A 147 0.07 9.77 -7.52
C ALA A 147 0.36 10.20 -6.08
N THR A 148 -0.37 11.19 -5.60
CA THR A 148 -0.29 11.66 -4.22
C THR A 148 -1.68 12.00 -3.71
N SER A 149 -2.00 11.56 -2.51
CA SER A 149 -3.15 12.03 -1.75
C SER A 149 -2.72 12.42 -0.35
N GLU A 150 -3.27 13.53 0.16
CA GLU A 150 -2.92 14.11 1.44
C GLU A 150 -4.12 14.78 2.11
N VAL A 151 -4.22 14.64 3.44
CA VAL A 151 -5.26 15.22 4.29
C VAL A 151 -4.62 15.83 5.54
N HIS A 152 -5.00 17.06 5.88
CA HIS A 152 -4.59 17.81 7.06
C HIS A 152 -5.81 18.18 7.91
N THR A 153 -5.84 17.75 9.17
CA THR A 153 -6.98 18.02 10.08
C THR A 153 -6.81 19.32 10.88
N SER A 154 -7.81 20.19 10.96
CA SER A 154 -7.76 21.44 11.73
C SER A 154 -7.92 21.25 13.24
N VAL A 155 -8.43 20.10 13.66
CA VAL A 155 -8.56 19.72 15.07
C VAL A 155 -7.52 18.67 15.40
N LYS A 156 -6.66 19.04 16.34
CA LYS A 156 -5.59 18.23 16.87
C LYS A 156 -6.09 16.97 17.57
N GLY A 157 -5.42 15.85 17.33
CA GLY A 157 -5.74 14.58 18.00
C GLY A 157 -7.03 13.93 17.47
N ASN A 158 -7.56 14.43 16.35
CA ASN A 158 -8.59 13.70 15.60
C ASN A 158 -7.99 12.49 14.90
N LEU A 159 -6.70 12.53 14.56
CA LEU A 159 -5.95 11.35 14.20
C LEU A 159 -5.26 10.83 15.46
N GLY A 160 -5.55 9.57 15.80
CA GLY A 160 -4.89 8.91 16.91
C GLY A 160 -3.40 8.78 16.58
N VAL A 161 -2.54 8.94 17.58
CA VAL A 161 -1.10 8.73 17.39
C VAL A 161 -0.90 7.29 16.90
N VAL A 162 -0.41 7.17 15.68
CA VAL A 162 -0.02 5.88 15.12
C VAL A 162 1.44 5.70 15.44
N HIS A 163 1.77 4.66 16.22
CA HIS A 163 3.12 4.40 16.72
C HIS A 163 3.88 3.37 15.88
N ASP A 164 3.21 2.67 14.96
CA ASP A 164 3.82 1.81 13.96
C ASP A 164 3.02 1.79 12.64
N THR A 165 3.54 1.14 11.61
CA THR A 165 2.80 0.88 10.37
C THR A 165 1.80 -0.27 10.48
N ARG A 166 1.63 -0.86 11.68
CA ARG A 166 0.87 -2.09 11.94
C ARG A 166 -0.39 -1.80 12.77
N PHE A 167 -1.34 -1.10 12.18
CA PHE A 167 -2.65 -0.88 12.82
C PHE A 167 -3.76 -1.58 12.05
N GLU A 168 -4.56 -2.42 12.70
CA GLU A 168 -5.68 -3.14 12.06
C GLU A 168 -6.95 -2.26 11.95
N GLN A 169 -6.81 -1.01 11.49
CA GLN A 169 -7.94 -0.07 11.51
C GLN A 169 -8.13 0.70 10.21
N GLU A 170 -9.37 0.67 9.73
CA GLU A 170 -9.89 1.63 8.75
C GLU A 170 -10.23 2.94 9.44
N ARG A 171 -9.81 4.06 8.84
CA ARG A 171 -10.14 5.40 9.28
C ARG A 171 -10.75 6.19 8.14
N SER A 172 -11.95 6.71 8.36
CA SER A 172 -12.58 7.68 7.47
C SER A 172 -12.31 9.09 7.99
N PHE A 173 -12.03 10.01 7.08
CA PHE A 173 -11.84 11.43 7.38
C PHE A 173 -13.09 12.16 6.87
N PRO A 174 -14.10 12.39 7.74
CA PRO A 174 -15.27 13.16 7.35
C PRO A 174 -14.83 14.58 7.02
N THR A 175 -14.96 14.98 5.76
CA THR A 175 -14.35 16.21 5.23
C THR A 175 -15.17 17.46 5.56
N ASP A 176 -16.40 17.27 6.02
CA ASP A 176 -17.29 18.30 6.59
C ASP A 176 -16.84 18.76 7.99
N GLN A 177 -15.90 18.05 8.62
CA GLN A 177 -15.38 18.39 9.93
C GLN A 177 -13.87 18.52 9.91
N ASN A 178 -13.41 19.77 10.07
CA ASN A 178 -12.07 20.06 10.53
C ASN A 178 -10.95 19.59 9.58
N LEU A 179 -11.03 19.91 8.29
CA LEU A 179 -9.87 19.84 7.39
C LEU A 179 -9.31 21.25 7.14
N VAL A 180 -8.01 21.45 7.35
CA VAL A 180 -7.33 22.70 6.96
C VAL A 180 -6.99 22.67 5.48
N MET A 181 -6.59 21.50 5.00
CA MET A 181 -6.11 21.28 3.65
C MET A 181 -6.29 19.80 3.31
N SER A 182 -6.70 19.51 2.09
CA SER A 182 -6.69 18.16 1.57
C SER A 182 -6.49 18.24 0.06
N SER A 183 -5.68 17.36 -0.50
CA SER A 183 -5.41 17.38 -1.93
C SER A 183 -5.12 16.00 -2.48
N SER A 184 -5.45 15.82 -3.74
CA SER A 184 -5.08 14.68 -4.55
C SER A 184 -4.48 15.18 -5.85
N LEU A 185 -3.40 14.53 -6.25
CA LEU A 185 -2.69 14.77 -7.50
C LEU A 185 -2.48 13.44 -8.20
N PHE A 186 -2.75 13.41 -9.49
CA PHE A 186 -2.45 12.28 -10.35
C PHE A 186 -1.73 12.78 -11.60
N HIS A 187 -0.74 12.02 -12.05
CA HIS A 187 0.03 12.28 -13.25
C HIS A 187 0.41 10.96 -13.93
N ALA A 188 0.16 10.85 -15.23
CA ALA A 188 0.64 9.78 -16.09
C ALA A 188 1.24 10.35 -17.39
N SER A 189 2.35 9.79 -17.89
CA SER A 189 2.99 10.24 -19.13
C SER A 189 3.72 9.12 -19.89
N LEU A 190 3.91 9.33 -21.20
CA LEU A 190 4.59 8.39 -22.13
C LEU A 190 6.11 8.63 -22.27
N ALA A 191 6.69 9.65 -21.62
CA ALA A 191 8.06 10.13 -21.90
C ALA A 191 9.07 9.90 -20.75
N PRO A 192 10.39 10.06 -20.96
CA PRO A 192 11.39 9.77 -19.94
C PRO A 192 11.57 10.91 -18.92
N GLY A 193 11.03 10.72 -17.69
CA GLY A 193 11.50 11.28 -16.41
C GLY A 193 11.36 12.80 -16.17
N GLU A 194 11.07 13.19 -14.92
CA GLU A 194 11.13 14.60 -14.50
C GLU A 194 12.54 15.19 -14.64
N GLY A 195 12.60 16.45 -15.10
CA GLY A 195 13.83 17.24 -15.29
C GLY A 195 13.94 17.88 -16.68
N ALA A 196 13.17 17.42 -17.66
CA ALA A 196 13.21 17.94 -19.03
C ALA A 196 11.81 18.02 -19.70
N ASN A 197 10.80 18.53 -19.01
CA ASN A 197 9.51 18.88 -19.64
C ASN A 197 9.61 20.22 -20.40
N THR A 198 10.51 20.30 -21.38
CA THR A 198 10.55 21.40 -22.36
C THR A 198 10.49 20.91 -23.81
N GLY A 199 10.35 19.60 -24.04
CA GLY A 199 10.11 19.04 -25.36
C GLY A 199 8.65 19.18 -25.79
N THR A 200 8.42 19.74 -26.97
CA THR A 200 7.12 19.72 -27.67
C THR A 200 6.81 18.26 -28.04
N GLY A 201 5.83 17.62 -27.37
CA GLY A 201 5.33 16.29 -27.76
C GLY A 201 5.21 15.22 -26.68
N VAL A 202 5.38 15.54 -25.38
CA VAL A 202 5.05 14.60 -24.31
C VAL A 202 3.55 14.65 -24.05
N LEU A 203 2.84 13.56 -24.29
CA LEU A 203 1.43 13.43 -23.90
C LEU A 203 1.34 13.14 -22.39
N ILE A 204 0.49 13.91 -21.71
CA ILE A 204 0.31 13.85 -20.26
C ILE A 204 -1.18 13.77 -19.91
N THR A 205 -1.52 12.88 -18.99
CA THR A 205 -2.80 12.95 -18.26
C THR A 205 -2.52 13.32 -16.83
N SER A 206 -3.06 14.45 -16.37
CA SER A 206 -2.86 14.89 -14.99
C SER A 206 -4.04 15.68 -14.45
N PHE A 207 -4.23 15.64 -13.14
CA PHE A 207 -5.16 16.52 -12.47
C PHE A 207 -4.73 16.84 -11.04
N THR A 208 -5.30 17.92 -10.53
CA THR A 208 -5.27 18.28 -9.11
C THR A 208 -6.68 18.48 -8.61
N SER A 209 -6.97 17.99 -7.40
CA SER A 209 -8.25 18.22 -6.75
C SER A 209 -8.39 19.69 -6.34
N GLY A 210 -9.59 20.24 -6.40
CA GLY A 210 -9.88 21.57 -5.88
C GLY A 210 -10.27 21.55 -4.41
N GLY A 211 -9.77 22.50 -3.62
CA GLY A 211 -10.28 22.76 -2.26
C GLY A 211 -10.22 21.55 -1.33
N THR A 212 -11.30 21.33 -0.55
CA THR A 212 -11.48 20.18 0.33
C THR A 212 -11.99 18.95 -0.44
N LEU A 213 -11.45 17.77 -0.17
CA LEU A 213 -11.95 16.49 -0.68
C LEU A 213 -13.38 16.21 -0.18
N ASP A 214 -14.13 15.35 -0.88
CA ASP A 214 -15.47 14.92 -0.45
C ASP A 214 -15.41 13.75 0.52
N ALA A 215 -14.41 12.87 0.34
CA ALA A 215 -14.14 11.79 1.27
C ALA A 215 -12.66 11.41 1.23
N ALA A 216 -12.15 10.95 2.38
CA ALA A 216 -10.91 10.21 2.43
C ALA A 216 -11.04 9.02 3.38
N THR A 217 -10.36 7.93 3.07
CA THR A 217 -10.35 6.71 3.86
C THR A 217 -8.96 6.08 3.81
N TRP A 218 -8.40 5.81 4.97
CA TRP A 218 -7.15 5.09 5.16
C TRP A 218 -7.45 3.69 5.67
N ARG A 219 -6.84 2.67 5.08
CA ARG A 219 -7.02 1.28 5.49
C ARG A 219 -5.70 0.54 5.45
N HIS A 220 -5.35 -0.13 6.53
CA HIS A 220 -4.25 -1.08 6.54
C HIS A 220 -4.82 -2.51 6.57
N THR A 221 -4.33 -3.36 5.67
CA THR A 221 -4.74 -4.75 5.53
C THR A 221 -3.52 -5.64 5.63
N VAL A 222 -3.55 -6.60 6.54
CA VAL A 222 -2.51 -7.63 6.64
C VAL A 222 -3.06 -8.89 5.98
N SER A 223 -2.48 -9.28 4.85
CA SER A 223 -2.84 -10.54 4.20
C SER A 223 -1.82 -11.60 4.58
N PRO A 224 -2.25 -12.79 5.07
CA PRO A 224 -1.33 -13.91 5.22
C PRO A 224 -0.80 -14.29 3.83
N VAL A 225 0.52 -14.23 3.63
CA VAL A 225 1.13 -14.70 2.39
C VAL A 225 1.14 -16.23 2.46
N PRO A 226 0.53 -16.93 1.48
CA PRO A 226 0.66 -18.38 1.40
C PRO A 226 2.14 -18.70 1.15
N GLU A 227 2.86 -19.15 2.18
CA GLU A 227 4.25 -19.52 2.01
C GLU A 227 4.33 -20.75 1.09
N PRO A 228 5.08 -20.69 -0.04
CA PRO A 228 5.30 -21.86 -0.88
C PRO A 228 5.87 -23.05 -0.08
N GLY A 229 6.66 -22.73 0.96
CA GLY A 229 7.21 -23.69 1.91
C GLY A 229 6.15 -24.42 2.74
N GLN A 230 5.04 -23.78 3.11
CA GLN A 230 3.99 -24.43 3.91
C GLN A 230 3.22 -25.48 3.09
N SER A 231 2.88 -25.16 1.84
CA SER A 231 2.29 -26.14 0.93
C SER A 231 3.26 -27.28 0.64
N GLY A 232 4.54 -26.97 0.41
CA GLY A 232 5.59 -27.97 0.20
C GLY A 232 5.83 -28.89 1.41
N MET A 233 5.90 -28.32 2.61
CA MET A 233 6.06 -29.07 3.87
C MET A 233 4.83 -29.91 4.20
N LEU A 234 3.63 -29.40 3.94
CA LEU A 234 2.38 -30.16 4.07
C LEU A 234 2.39 -31.37 3.14
N LEU A 235 2.74 -31.17 1.86
CA LEU A 235 2.84 -32.25 0.88
C LEU A 235 3.93 -33.27 1.24
N ALA A 236 5.09 -32.81 1.70
CA ALA A 236 6.18 -33.67 2.16
C ALA A 236 5.77 -34.48 3.40
N GLY A 237 5.10 -33.85 4.37
CA GLY A 237 4.57 -34.51 5.57
C GLY A 237 3.52 -35.56 5.23
N ALA A 238 2.56 -35.22 4.35
CA ALA A 238 1.56 -36.15 3.85
C ALA A 238 2.21 -37.34 3.10
N GLY A 239 3.22 -37.08 2.27
CA GLY A 239 3.99 -38.11 1.58
C GLY A 239 4.71 -39.07 2.53
N LEU A 240 5.37 -38.54 3.57
CA LEU A 240 6.03 -39.34 4.61
C LEU A 240 5.03 -40.19 5.41
N LEU A 241 3.88 -39.63 5.77
CA LEU A 241 2.80 -40.35 6.45
C LEU A 241 2.26 -41.49 5.58
N GLY A 242 1.97 -41.22 4.30
CA GLY A 242 1.52 -42.22 3.34
C GLY A 242 2.53 -43.35 3.16
N TRP A 243 3.82 -43.02 3.03
CA TRP A 243 4.89 -44.02 2.93
C TRP A 243 4.99 -44.89 4.18
N ARG A 244 4.87 -44.30 5.37
CA ARG A 244 4.92 -45.03 6.64
C ARG A 244 3.72 -45.97 6.81
N LEU A 245 2.53 -45.54 6.42
CA LEU A 245 1.32 -46.37 6.42
C LEU A 245 1.46 -47.54 5.43
N ARG A 246 2.00 -47.29 4.22
CA ARG A 246 2.28 -48.34 3.23
C ARG A 246 3.22 -49.42 3.78
N ARG A 247 4.27 -49.04 4.52
CA ARG A 247 5.21 -50.01 5.13
C ARG A 247 4.59 -50.86 6.24
N ARG A 248 3.51 -50.40 6.89
CA ARG A 248 2.80 -51.16 7.94
C ARG A 248 1.78 -52.14 7.38
N ALA A 249 1.27 -51.89 6.17
CA ALA A 249 0.28 -52.73 5.51
C ALA A 249 0.88 -53.91 4.72
N ALA A 250 2.22 -54.06 4.70
CA ALA A 250 2.85 -55.21 4.07
C ALA A 250 2.52 -56.49 4.87
N PRO A 251 1.83 -57.48 4.27
CA PRO A 251 1.50 -58.72 4.96
C PRO A 251 2.78 -59.48 5.32
N ALA A 252 2.81 -60.07 6.51
CA ALA A 252 3.91 -60.91 6.94
C ALA A 252 4.08 -62.08 5.94
N PRO A 253 5.32 -62.41 5.52
CA PRO A 253 5.55 -63.59 4.71
C PRO A 253 5.11 -64.83 5.50
N GLY A 254 4.14 -65.56 4.94
CA GLY A 254 3.68 -66.85 5.46
C GLY A 254 4.65 -67.98 5.14
#